data_AF-A0A381CCZ6-F1
#
_entry.id   AF-A0A381CCZ6-F1
#
_cell.length_a   1.000
_cell.length_b   1.000
_cell.length_c   1.000
_cell.angle_alpha   90.00
_cell.angle_beta   90.00
_cell.angle_gamma   90.00
#
_symmetry.space_group_name_H-M   'P 1'
#
loop_
_entity.id
_entity.type
_entity.pdbx_description
1 polymer ?
#
loop_
_entity_poly.entity_id
_entity_poly.type
_entity_poly.pdbx_seq_one_letter_code
_entity_poly.pdbx_strand_id
1 'polypeptide(L)'
;MTDSLHLPQTFPMPEIPGVTVPHGGLHFLQPELLLDFISVSDKPLASVTPVAVLYSTVGVRQCIELRKIPIAIKGRTVYPISSLTLPSLRARLIINGPFKKLKFQGTLIAATGEPSVQNMTLLGLSLEFTTVQKG
;
A
#
# COMPACT_ATOMS: atom_id res chain seq x y z
N MET A 1 -33.25 -1.73 23.23
CA MET A 1 -32.23 -2.53 22.51
C MET A 1 -31.32 -1.53 21.82
N THR A 2 -30.11 -1.32 22.34
CA THR A 2 -29.11 -0.48 21.70
C THR A 2 -28.47 -1.27 20.58
N ASP A 3 -28.86 -0.98 19.33
CA ASP A 3 -28.05 -1.32 18.16
C ASP A 3 -26.68 -0.67 18.38
N SER A 4 -25.74 -1.49 18.83
CA SER A 4 -24.35 -1.09 18.88
C SER A 4 -23.94 -0.96 17.43
N LEU A 5 -23.79 0.28 16.95
CA LEU A 5 -23.21 0.57 15.64
C LEU A 5 -21.78 0.05 15.67
N HIS A 6 -21.60 -1.24 15.35
CA HIS A 6 -20.30 -1.79 15.11
C HIS A 6 -19.76 -1.01 13.91
N LEU A 7 -18.63 -0.33 14.08
CA LEU A 7 -17.97 0.45 13.03
C LEU A 7 -16.91 -0.44 12.37
N PRO A 8 -16.68 -0.33 11.04
CA PRO A 8 -15.59 -1.06 10.39
C PRO A 8 -14.27 -0.71 11.07
N GLN A 9 -13.51 -1.74 11.48
CA GLN A 9 -12.23 -1.53 12.13
C GLN A 9 -11.15 -1.34 11.06
N THR A 10 -10.47 -0.20 11.09
CA THR A 10 -9.30 0.09 10.25
C THR A 10 -8.03 -0.03 11.06
N PHE A 11 -6.99 -0.62 10.47
CA PHE A 11 -5.68 -0.78 11.10
C PHE A 11 -4.55 -0.64 10.05
N PRO A 12 -3.34 -0.20 10.45
CA PRO A 12 -2.23 -0.01 9.53
C PRO A 12 -1.63 -1.34 9.07
N MET A 13 -0.82 -1.31 8.02
CA MET A 13 0.02 -2.42 7.61
C MET A 13 0.84 -2.92 8.80
N PRO A 14 0.72 -4.21 9.17
CA PRO A 14 1.48 -4.77 10.27
C PRO A 14 2.94 -5.01 9.86
N GLU A 15 3.78 -5.22 10.87
CA GLU A 15 5.11 -5.77 10.62
C GLU A 15 5.00 -7.24 10.17
N ILE A 16 5.60 -7.54 9.03
CA ILE A 16 5.71 -8.92 8.51
C ILE A 16 7.17 -9.16 8.14
N PRO A 17 7.90 -10.03 8.86
CA PRO A 17 9.31 -10.30 8.62
C PRO A 17 9.60 -10.68 7.16
N GLY A 18 10.59 -10.04 6.56
CA GLY A 18 10.98 -10.26 5.16
C GLY A 18 10.03 -9.69 4.11
N VAL A 19 8.85 -9.20 4.51
CA VAL A 19 7.83 -8.65 3.60
C VAL A 19 7.73 -7.14 3.71
N THR A 20 7.73 -6.61 4.94
CA THR A 20 7.59 -5.17 5.17
C THR A 20 8.88 -4.51 5.64
N VAL A 21 9.09 -3.26 5.23
CA VAL A 21 10.19 -2.41 5.71
C VAL A 21 9.61 -1.33 6.64
N PRO A 22 10.13 -1.16 7.87
CA PRO A 22 9.69 -0.08 8.76
C PRO A 22 10.35 1.26 8.40
N HIS A 23 9.57 2.35 8.47
CA HIS A 23 10.07 3.72 8.38
C HIS A 23 9.02 4.70 8.94
N GLY A 24 9.43 5.63 9.82
CA GLY A 24 8.55 6.71 10.29
C GLY A 24 7.26 6.24 10.97
N GLY A 25 7.29 5.12 11.71
CA GLY A 25 6.10 4.55 12.36
C GLY A 25 5.15 3.80 11.43
N LEU A 26 5.51 3.63 10.15
CA LEU A 26 4.75 2.86 9.16
C LEU A 26 5.53 1.63 8.70
N HIS A 27 4.79 0.63 8.21
CA HIS A 27 5.35 -0.55 7.54
C HIS A 27 4.98 -0.53 6.06
N PHE A 28 5.97 -0.77 5.20
CA PHE A 28 5.83 -0.67 3.75
C PHE A 28 6.00 -2.04 3.11
N LEU A 29 5.00 -2.49 2.34
CA LEU A 29 5.13 -3.67 1.50
C LEU A 29 6.18 -3.40 0.42
N GLN A 30 7.19 -4.26 0.34
CA GLN A 30 8.22 -4.16 -0.69
C GLN A 30 7.64 -4.41 -2.08
N PRO A 31 8.18 -3.76 -3.13
CA PRO A 31 7.79 -4.03 -4.50
C PRO A 31 7.94 -5.50 -4.85
N GLU A 32 7.08 -5.95 -5.74
CA GLU A 32 7.06 -7.30 -6.32
C GLU A 32 6.71 -8.45 -5.36
N LEU A 33 6.60 -8.21 -4.05
CA LEU A 33 6.14 -9.21 -3.09
C LEU A 33 4.62 -9.38 -3.14
N LEU A 34 4.20 -10.64 -3.05
CA LEU A 34 2.80 -11.03 -2.94
C LEU A 34 2.45 -11.13 -1.45
N LEU A 35 1.43 -10.37 -1.03
CA LEU A 35 0.92 -10.37 0.34
C LEU A 35 -0.40 -11.11 0.40
N ASP A 36 -0.48 -12.14 1.25
CA ASP A 36 -1.72 -12.84 1.57
C ASP A 36 -2.46 -12.12 2.70
N PHE A 37 -3.78 -11.95 2.57
CA PHE A 37 -4.56 -11.22 3.58
C PHE A 37 -4.60 -11.94 4.94
N ILE A 38 -4.42 -13.26 4.95
CA ILE A 38 -4.34 -14.03 6.19
C ILE A 38 -3.11 -13.66 7.04
N SER A 39 -2.05 -13.17 6.40
CA SER A 39 -0.85 -12.66 7.09
C SER A 39 -1.08 -11.28 7.71
N VAL A 40 -2.22 -10.65 7.41
CA VAL A 40 -2.57 -9.29 7.86
C VAL A 40 -3.69 -9.31 8.90
N SER A 41 -4.69 -10.17 8.75
CA SER A 41 -5.85 -10.26 9.64
C SER A 41 -6.52 -11.63 9.57
N ASP A 42 -7.03 -12.08 10.71
CA ASP A 42 -7.90 -13.25 10.85
C ASP A 42 -9.35 -12.96 10.40
N LYS A 43 -9.77 -11.69 10.46
CA LYS A 43 -11.06 -11.21 9.95
C LYS A 43 -11.00 -10.95 8.45
N PRO A 44 -12.10 -11.19 7.71
CA PRO A 44 -12.20 -10.82 6.31
C PRO A 44 -11.96 -9.31 6.11
N LEU A 45 -11.24 -8.94 5.05
CA LEU A 45 -10.97 -7.55 4.71
C LEU A 45 -12.02 -7.00 3.75
N ALA A 46 -12.51 -5.80 4.03
CA ALA A 46 -13.47 -5.06 3.22
C ALA A 46 -12.78 -4.16 2.19
N SER A 47 -11.70 -3.47 2.60
CA SER A 47 -10.94 -2.57 1.72
C SER A 47 -9.48 -2.48 2.11
N VAL A 48 -8.68 -2.04 1.13
CA VAL A 48 -7.27 -1.67 1.29
C VAL A 48 -7.14 -0.19 0.89
N THR A 49 -6.44 0.60 1.70
CA THR A 49 -6.21 2.03 1.44
C THR A 49 -4.71 2.28 1.31
N PRO A 50 -4.20 2.71 0.15
CA PRO A 50 -2.82 3.17 0.04
C PRO A 50 -2.59 4.43 0.88
N VAL A 51 -1.52 4.43 1.68
CA VAL A 51 -1.25 5.51 2.66
C VAL A 51 -0.03 6.33 2.27
N ALA A 52 1.08 5.68 1.93
CA ALA A 52 2.33 6.36 1.66
C ALA A 52 3.28 5.51 0.81
N VAL A 53 4.16 6.16 0.06
CA VAL A 53 5.23 5.50 -0.70
C VAL A 53 6.57 5.79 -0.05
N LEU A 54 7.33 4.72 0.20
CA LEU A 54 8.72 4.79 0.62
C LEU A 54 9.63 4.69 -0.60
N TYR A 55 10.57 5.61 -0.70
CA TYR A 55 11.62 5.59 -1.70
C TYR A 55 12.94 6.03 -1.06
N SER A 56 14.04 5.90 -1.77
CA SER A 56 15.31 6.51 -1.37
C SER A 56 15.87 7.38 -2.47
N THR A 57 16.59 8.42 -2.08
CA THR A 57 17.40 9.27 -2.97
C THR A 57 18.83 9.24 -2.45
N VAL A 58 19.77 8.72 -3.25
CA VAL A 58 21.19 8.59 -2.86
C VAL A 58 21.33 7.89 -1.48
N GLY A 59 20.61 6.78 -1.31
CA GLY A 59 20.63 5.96 -0.08
C GLY A 59 19.82 6.52 1.10
N VAL A 60 19.35 7.78 1.04
CA VAL A 60 18.52 8.37 2.10
C VAL A 60 17.06 8.00 1.88
N ARG A 61 16.44 7.33 2.86
CA ARG A 61 15.02 6.96 2.82
C ARG A 61 14.13 8.20 3.00
N GLN A 62 13.12 8.31 2.15
CA GLN A 62 12.13 9.38 2.12
C GLN A 62 10.74 8.78 1.94
N CYS A 63 9.74 9.46 2.47
CA CYS A 63 8.35 9.02 2.42
C CYS A 63 7.47 10.15 1.92
N ILE A 64 6.54 9.83 1.03
CA ILE A 64 5.48 10.75 0.60
C ILE A 64 4.12 10.15 0.93
N GLU A 65 3.25 10.96 1.52
CA GLU A 65 1.86 10.58 1.77
C GLU A 65 1.07 10.54 0.46
N LEU A 66 0.14 9.62 0.38
CA LEU A 66 -0.80 9.46 -0.73
C LEU A 66 -2.18 9.98 -0.31
N ARG A 67 -3.01 10.24 -1.32
CA ARG A 67 -4.44 10.44 -1.10
C ARG A 67 -5.05 9.12 -0.60
N LYS A 68 -5.56 9.12 0.63
CA LYS A 68 -6.15 7.95 1.29
C LYS A 68 -7.55 7.62 0.74
N ILE A 69 -7.60 6.95 -0.42
CA ILE A 69 -8.86 6.45 -1.01
C ILE A 69 -8.97 4.95 -0.75
N PRO A 70 -9.99 4.49 0.01
CA PRO A 70 -10.22 3.06 0.21
C PRO A 70 -10.62 2.35 -1.08
N ILE A 71 -10.00 1.19 -1.32
CA ILE A 71 -10.27 0.34 -2.47
C ILE A 71 -10.98 -0.91 -1.97
N ALA A 72 -12.23 -1.10 -2.39
CA ALA A 72 -13.02 -2.26 -1.99
C ALA A 72 -12.43 -3.58 -2.54
N ILE A 73 -12.38 -4.60 -1.67
CA ILE A 73 -11.95 -5.95 -2.01
C ILE A 73 -13.19 -6.73 -2.49
N LYS A 74 -13.38 -6.83 -3.81
CA LYS A 74 -14.49 -7.59 -4.40
C LYS A 74 -14.02 -8.55 -5.48
N GLY A 75 -13.40 -8.00 -6.53
CA GLY A 75 -12.83 -8.76 -7.65
C GLY A 75 -11.32 -8.56 -7.77
N ARG A 76 -10.82 -8.64 -9.00
CA ARG A 76 -9.47 -8.21 -9.32
C ARG A 76 -9.47 -6.73 -9.68
N THR A 77 -8.73 -5.92 -8.93
CA THR A 77 -8.58 -4.47 -9.13
C THR A 77 -7.11 -4.14 -9.37
N VAL A 78 -6.85 -3.29 -10.36
CA VAL A 78 -5.53 -2.68 -10.58
C VAL A 78 -5.68 -1.20 -10.31
N TYR A 79 -5.11 -0.73 -9.19
CA TYR A 79 -5.21 0.66 -8.75
C TYR A 79 -3.88 1.38 -9.02
N PRO A 80 -3.87 2.49 -9.79
CA PRO A 80 -2.64 3.24 -10.02
C PRO A 80 -2.19 3.95 -8.73
N ILE A 81 -0.90 3.88 -8.43
CA ILE A 81 -0.29 4.63 -7.33
C ILE A 81 0.46 5.81 -7.96
N SER A 82 0.00 7.02 -7.66
CA SER A 82 0.56 8.26 -8.16
C SER A 82 0.64 9.32 -7.06
N SER A 83 1.56 10.27 -7.23
CA SER A 83 1.66 11.45 -6.37
C SER A 83 2.09 12.66 -7.20
N LEU A 84 1.52 13.82 -6.87
CA LEU A 84 1.95 15.10 -7.48
C LEU A 84 3.35 15.51 -7.01
N THR A 85 3.77 15.06 -5.82
CA THR A 85 5.10 15.36 -5.26
C THR A 85 6.18 14.41 -5.78
N LEU A 86 5.77 13.29 -6.40
CA LEU A 86 6.68 12.30 -6.99
C LEU A 86 6.21 11.95 -8.41
N PRO A 87 6.33 12.89 -9.37
CA PRO A 87 5.83 12.72 -10.74
C PRO A 87 6.57 11.63 -11.53
N SER A 88 7.74 11.19 -11.07
CA SER A 88 8.48 10.05 -11.60
C SER A 88 7.87 8.70 -11.22
N LEU A 89 6.92 8.65 -10.29
CA LEU A 89 6.32 7.41 -9.84
C LEU A 89 5.49 6.75 -10.94
N ARG A 90 5.83 5.50 -11.26
CA ARG A 90 5.07 4.62 -12.13
C ARG A 90 4.80 3.33 -11.37
N ALA A 91 3.70 3.31 -10.63
CA ALA A 91 3.39 2.21 -9.74
C ALA A 91 1.89 1.86 -9.74
N ARG A 92 1.58 0.64 -9.28
CA ARG A 92 0.23 0.10 -9.17
C ARG A 92 0.12 -0.87 -8.00
N LEU A 93 -1.04 -0.88 -7.38
CA LEU A 93 -1.46 -1.90 -6.43
C LEU A 93 -2.44 -2.84 -7.14
N ILE A 94 -2.10 -4.13 -7.17
CA ILE A 94 -2.95 -5.18 -7.72
C ILE A 94 -3.59 -5.89 -6.55
N ILE A 95 -4.91 -5.84 -6.45
CA ILE A 95 -5.69 -6.53 -5.42
C ILE A 95 -6.47 -7.63 -6.10
N ASN A 96 -6.39 -8.85 -5.56
CA ASN A 96 -7.15 -9.99 -6.03
C ASN A 96 -8.03 -10.51 -4.88
N GLY A 97 -9.25 -10.00 -4.81
CA GLY A 97 -10.20 -10.32 -3.73
C GLY A 97 -10.52 -11.81 -3.62
N PRO A 98 -10.90 -12.50 -4.71
CA PRO A 98 -11.20 -13.93 -4.67
C PRO A 98 -10.05 -14.79 -4.14
N PHE A 99 -8.81 -14.44 -4.49
CA PHE A 99 -7.61 -15.16 -4.00
C PHE A 99 -7.07 -14.62 -2.68
N LYS A 100 -7.66 -13.54 -2.14
CA LYS A 100 -7.25 -12.86 -0.91
C LYS A 100 -5.77 -12.46 -0.91
N LYS A 101 -5.30 -11.93 -2.05
CA LYS A 101 -3.90 -11.50 -2.23
C LYS A 101 -3.83 -10.09 -2.74
N LEU A 102 -2.74 -9.40 -2.44
CA LEU A 102 -2.36 -8.17 -3.11
C LEU A 102 -0.87 -8.15 -3.47
N LYS A 103 -0.51 -7.29 -4.41
CA LYS A 103 0.86 -7.08 -4.85
C LYS A 103 1.06 -5.60 -5.20
N PHE A 104 2.14 -5.02 -4.69
CA PHE A 104 2.61 -3.71 -5.11
C PHE A 104 3.65 -3.87 -6.21
N GLN A 105 3.51 -3.11 -7.30
CA GLN A 105 4.49 -3.08 -8.39
C GLN A 105 4.80 -1.64 -8.73
N GLY A 106 6.04 -1.35 -9.07
CA GLY A 106 6.36 -0.03 -9.57
C GLY A 106 7.84 0.23 -9.70
N THR A 107 8.11 1.40 -10.27
CA THR A 107 9.44 1.95 -10.43
C THR A 107 9.36 3.47 -10.45
N LEU A 108 10.51 4.13 -10.40
CA LEU A 108 10.65 5.56 -10.61
C LEU A 108 11.28 5.75 -12.00
N ILE A 109 10.60 6.49 -12.88
CA ILE A 109 11.06 6.77 -14.24
C ILE A 109 11.02 8.28 -14.45
N ALA A 110 12.14 8.86 -14.88
CA ALA A 110 12.20 10.25 -15.26
C ALA A 110 11.28 10.54 -16.45
N ALA A 111 10.59 11.68 -16.42
CA ALA A 111 10.08 12.27 -17.65
C ALA A 111 11.29 12.71 -18.50
N THR A 112 11.17 12.71 -19.82
CA THR A 112 12.22 13.20 -20.73
C THR A 112 12.67 14.61 -20.30
N GLY A 113 13.96 14.76 -19.98
CA GLY A 113 14.57 16.02 -19.52
C GLY A 113 14.81 16.14 -18.01
N GLU A 114 14.35 15.18 -17.20
CA GLU A 114 14.55 15.18 -15.74
C GLU A 114 15.76 14.32 -15.32
N PRO A 115 16.87 14.88 -14.84
CA PRO A 115 18.04 14.11 -14.40
C PRO A 115 17.85 13.43 -13.03
N SER A 116 16.78 13.76 -12.30
CA SER A 116 16.64 13.53 -10.85
C SER A 116 16.44 12.06 -10.41
N VAL A 117 16.09 11.15 -11.32
CA VAL A 117 15.63 9.79 -10.96
C VAL A 117 16.74 8.73 -10.93
N GLN A 118 17.90 8.98 -11.54
CA GLN A 118 18.98 7.97 -11.68
C GLN A 118 19.46 7.40 -10.34
N ASN A 119 19.37 8.16 -9.25
CA ASN A 119 19.78 7.75 -7.90
C ASN A 119 18.60 7.48 -6.97
N MET A 120 17.39 7.32 -7.52
CA MET A 120 16.20 7.05 -6.75
C MET A 120 15.81 5.58 -6.81
N THR A 121 15.30 5.04 -5.71
CA THR A 121 14.82 3.65 -5.65
C THR A 121 13.48 3.59 -4.95
N LEU A 122 12.50 2.93 -5.56
CA LEU A 122 11.22 2.66 -4.93
C LEU A 122 11.39 1.51 -3.93
N LEU A 123 11.02 1.73 -2.68
CA LEU A 123 11.28 0.78 -1.59
C LEU A 123 10.01 0.12 -1.04
N GLY A 124 8.85 0.75 -1.18
CA GLY A 124 7.59 0.10 -0.80
C GLY A 124 6.38 1.00 -0.71
N LEU A 125 5.26 0.38 -0.36
CA LEU A 125 3.95 1.01 -0.21
C LEU A 125 3.35 0.66 1.15
N SER A 126 3.01 1.68 1.94
CA SER A 126 2.25 1.52 3.18
C SER A 126 0.75 1.48 2.87
N LEU A 127 0.04 0.60 3.56
CA LEU A 127 -1.39 0.38 3.41
C LEU A 127 -2.10 0.48 4.76
N GLU A 128 -3.37 0.82 4.73
CA GLU A 128 -4.33 0.60 5.80
C GLU A 128 -5.35 -0.45 5.33
N PHE A 129 -5.84 -1.27 6.25
CA PHE A 129 -6.79 -2.34 5.99
C PHE A 129 -8.04 -2.12 6.83
N THR A 130 -9.22 -2.32 6.23
CA THR A 130 -10.50 -2.26 6.93
C THR A 130 -11.14 -3.65 6.94
N THR A 131 -11.58 -4.15 8.09
CA THR A 131 -12.24 -5.45 8.19
C THR A 131 -13.73 -5.38 7.90
N VAL A 132 -14.29 -6.46 7.35
CA VAL A 132 -15.74 -6.70 7.29
C VAL A 132 -16.24 -7.03 8.70
N GLN A 133 -17.39 -6.49 9.07
CA GLN A 133 -18.08 -6.91 10.28
C GLN A 133 -18.85 -8.20 10.03
N LYS A 134 -18.79 -9.14 10.96
CA LYS A 134 -19.82 -10.17 11.03
C LYS A 134 -21.02 -9.54 11.73
N GLY A 135 -22.15 -9.47 11.02
CA GLY A 135 -23.46 -9.31 11.65
C GLY A 135 -23.87 -10.56 12.40
#